data_AF-A0AAX4FSJ1-F1
#
_entry.id   AF-A0AAX4FSJ1-F1
#
_cell.length_a   1.000
_cell.length_b   1.000
_cell.length_c   1.000
_cell.angle_alpha   90.00
_cell.angle_beta   90.00
_cell.angle_gamma   90.00
#
_symmetry.space_group_name_H-M   'P 1'
#
loop_
_entity.id
_entity.type
_entity.pdbx_description
1 polymer ?
#
loop_
_entity_poly.entity_id
_entity_poly.type
_entity_poly.pdbx_seq_one_letter_code
_entity_poly.pdbx_strand_id
1 'polypeptide(L)'
;MRGREVIHKGRRDVNRSRTRIVGLVDQDSVIISYHARVRMFGRNISTDDLFLAIRTGEIIESYPDDEPCPSALMLGFIGDHAYHVVLGICDDHLRVITAYMPDDEHWIDARTRREKK
;
A
#
# COMPACT_ATOMS: atom_id res chain seq x y z
N MET A 1 -18.77 -6.05 15.26
CA MET A 1 -18.60 -6.51 13.87
C MET A 1 -18.74 -5.29 12.98
N ARG A 2 -17.63 -4.71 12.49
CA ARG A 2 -17.67 -3.57 11.57
C ARG A 2 -17.36 -4.10 10.18
N GLY A 3 -18.41 -4.34 9.39
CA GLY A 3 -18.26 -4.54 7.95
C GLY A 3 -17.59 -3.31 7.37
N ARG A 4 -16.45 -3.51 6.69
CA ARG A 4 -15.70 -2.44 6.06
C ARG A 4 -16.41 -2.08 4.77
N GLU A 5 -16.99 -0.88 4.74
CA GLU A 5 -17.58 -0.28 3.57
C GLU A 5 -16.47 -0.04 2.54
N VAL A 6 -16.59 -0.65 1.36
CA VAL A 6 -15.68 -0.41 0.23
C VAL A 6 -16.09 0.91 -0.42
N ILE A 7 -15.79 2.01 0.28
CA ILE A 7 -16.14 3.35 -0.18
C ILE A 7 -15.26 3.68 -1.39
N HIS A 8 -15.88 3.73 -2.57
CA HIS A 8 -15.28 4.36 -3.74
C HIS A 8 -15.19 5.88 -3.47
N LYS A 9 -14.19 6.29 -2.67
CA LYS A 9 -13.85 7.69 -2.47
C LYS A 9 -13.55 8.28 -3.85
N GLY A 10 -14.20 9.38 -4.21
CA GLY A 10 -14.25 9.87 -5.59
C GLY A 10 -12.86 9.97 -6.24
N ARG A 11 -12.77 9.73 -7.56
CA ARG A 11 -11.52 9.69 -8.35
C ARG A 11 -10.55 10.86 -8.08
N ARG A 12 -11.06 12.01 -7.63
CA ARG A 12 -10.26 13.19 -7.22
C ARG A 12 -9.50 12.99 -5.91
N ASP A 13 -10.08 12.34 -4.92
CA ASP A 13 -9.46 12.11 -3.61
C ASP A 13 -8.35 11.08 -3.69
N VAL A 14 -8.59 9.98 -4.43
CA VAL A 14 -7.57 8.94 -4.68
C VAL A 14 -6.36 9.52 -5.42
N ASN A 15 -6.59 10.36 -6.44
CA ASN A 15 -5.49 10.98 -7.20
C ASN A 15 -4.64 11.91 -6.31
N ARG A 16 -5.28 12.68 -5.42
CA ARG A 16 -4.56 13.54 -4.46
C ARG A 16 -3.71 12.70 -3.50
N SER A 17 -4.26 11.61 -2.97
CA SER A 17 -3.52 10.69 -2.09
C SER A 17 -2.31 10.08 -2.80
N ARG A 18 -2.45 9.65 -4.06
CA ARG A 18 -1.34 9.09 -4.84
C ARG A 18 -0.23 10.13 -5.07
N THR A 19 -0.58 11.34 -5.49
CA THR A 19 0.40 12.42 -5.69
C THR A 19 1.19 12.69 -4.41
N ARG A 20 0.53 12.70 -3.25
CA ARG A 20 1.21 12.86 -1.96
C ARG A 20 2.14 11.71 -1.64
N ILE A 21 1.70 10.46 -1.83
CA ILE A 21 2.54 9.26 -1.60
C ILE A 21 3.80 9.32 -2.45
N VAL A 22 3.68 9.60 -3.75
CA VAL A 22 4.82 9.69 -4.66
C VAL A 22 5.75 10.83 -4.22
N GLY A 23 5.20 12.00 -3.88
CA GLY A 23 6.00 13.13 -3.39
C GLY A 23 6.83 12.82 -2.15
N LEU A 24 6.27 12.07 -1.19
CA LEU A 24 7.00 11.66 0.02
C LEU A 24 8.13 10.66 -0.29
N VAL A 25 7.92 9.75 -1.26
CA VAL A 25 8.98 8.85 -1.74
C VAL A 25 10.08 9.64 -2.46
N ASP A 26 9.73 10.63 -3.27
CA ASP A 26 10.67 11.47 -4.02
C ASP A 26 11.52 12.36 -3.09
N GLN A 27 11.02 12.66 -1.89
CA GLN A 27 11.68 13.45 -0.85
C GLN A 27 12.43 12.57 0.18
N ASP A 28 12.59 11.27 -0.09
CA ASP A 28 13.16 10.28 0.83
C ASP A 28 12.50 10.28 2.24
N SER A 29 11.26 10.75 2.33
CA SER A 29 10.49 10.89 3.57
C SER A 29 9.70 9.62 3.84
N VAL A 30 10.42 8.50 3.96
CA VAL A 30 9.85 7.16 4.11
C VAL A 30 10.46 6.42 5.31
N ILE A 31 9.59 5.93 6.19
CA ILE A 31 9.95 5.06 7.31
C ILE A 31 9.47 3.64 7.02
N ILE A 32 10.41 2.71 6.86
CA ILE A 32 10.11 1.29 6.69
C ILE A 32 10.06 0.63 8.07
N SER A 33 8.91 0.08 8.44
CA SER A 33 8.75 -0.59 9.74
C SER A 33 9.63 -1.84 9.86
N TYR A 34 9.93 -2.28 11.08
CA TYR A 34 10.65 -3.53 11.31
C TYR A 34 9.94 -4.73 10.67
N HIS A 35 8.61 -4.80 10.78
CA HIS A 35 7.82 -5.86 10.15
C HIS A 35 8.00 -5.86 8.62
N ALA A 36 7.87 -4.70 7.99
CA ALA A 36 8.08 -4.57 6.55
C ALA A 36 9.50 -4.99 6.14
N ARG A 37 10.54 -4.57 6.87
CA ARG A 37 11.93 -4.98 6.60
C ARG A 37 12.12 -6.51 6.62
N VAL A 38 11.56 -7.19 7.61
CA VAL A 38 11.61 -8.67 7.69
C VAL A 38 10.89 -9.31 6.49
N ARG A 39 9.72 -8.77 6.11
CA ARG A 39 8.93 -9.26 4.97
C ARG A 39 9.61 -9.03 3.63
N MET A 40 10.30 -7.90 3.46
CA MET A 40 11.08 -7.57 2.27
C MET A 40 12.29 -8.50 2.14
N PHE A 41 13.05 -8.67 3.22
CA PHE A 41 14.23 -9.54 3.25
C PHE A 41 13.88 -10.98 2.86
N GLY A 42 12.82 -11.53 3.45
CA GLY A 42 12.35 -12.89 3.13
C GLY A 42 11.82 -13.08 1.69
N ARG A 43 11.71 -11.99 0.91
CA ARG A 43 11.20 -12.00 -0.47
C ARG A 43 12.16 -11.37 -1.48
N ASN A 44 13.39 -11.06 -1.05
CA ASN A 44 14.39 -10.38 -1.88
C ASN A 44 13.87 -9.07 -2.51
N ILE A 45 13.08 -8.31 -1.76
CA ILE A 45 12.59 -6.99 -2.19
C ILE A 45 13.59 -5.94 -1.71
N SER A 46 14.25 -5.27 -2.64
CA SER A 46 15.11 -4.13 -2.30
C SER A 46 14.28 -2.88 -1.97
N THR A 47 14.91 -1.87 -1.38
CA THR A 47 14.27 -0.56 -1.18
C THR A 47 13.91 0.09 -2.52
N ASP A 48 14.76 -0.09 -3.54
CA ASP A 48 14.51 0.46 -4.89
C ASP A 48 13.30 -0.20 -5.54
N ASP A 49 13.17 -1.53 -5.42
CA ASP A 49 11.99 -2.26 -5.90
C ASP A 49 10.72 -1.79 -5.20
N LEU A 50 10.78 -1.60 -3.87
CA LEU A 50 9.65 -1.09 -3.09
C LEU A 50 9.25 0.31 -3.57
N PHE A 51 10.20 1.21 -3.76
CA PHE A 51 9.93 2.57 -4.20
C PHE A 51 9.42 2.61 -5.65
N LEU A 52 9.96 1.78 -6.53
CA LEU A 52 9.44 1.61 -7.90
C LEU A 52 7.98 1.13 -7.88
N ALA A 53 7.67 0.11 -7.08
CA ALA A 53 6.33 -0.41 -6.91
C ALA A 53 5.36 0.65 -6.36
N ILE A 54 5.82 1.51 -5.43
CA ILE A 54 5.00 2.61 -4.90
C ILE A 54 4.79 3.72 -5.94
N ARG A 55 5.83 4.09 -6.69
CA ARG A 55 5.77 5.17 -7.70
C ARG A 55 4.88 4.81 -8.89
N THR A 56 4.91 3.55 -9.32
CA THR A 56 4.16 3.05 -10.48
C THR A 56 2.81 2.45 -10.11
N GLY A 57 2.64 2.04 -8.85
CA GLY A 57 1.45 1.38 -8.35
C GLY A 57 0.21 2.27 -8.26
N GLU A 58 -0.87 1.61 -7.84
CA GLU A 58 -2.19 2.18 -7.68
C GLU A 58 -2.76 1.89 -6.29
N ILE A 59 -3.53 2.83 -5.75
CA ILE A 59 -4.27 2.61 -4.51
C ILE A 59 -5.51 1.79 -4.83
N ILE A 60 -5.64 0.61 -4.21
CA ILE A 60 -6.79 -0.30 -4.41
C ILE A 60 -7.75 -0.28 -3.22
N GLU A 61 -7.28 0.07 -2.02
CA GLU A 61 -8.13 0.35 -0.85
C GLU A 61 -7.61 1.56 -0.08
N SER A 62 -8.53 2.31 0.54
CA SER A 62 -8.20 3.47 1.38
C SER A 62 -8.90 3.34 2.73
N TYR A 63 -8.16 3.63 3.80
CA TYR A 63 -8.63 3.56 5.17
C TYR A 63 -8.35 4.91 5.85
N PRO A 64 -9.20 5.92 5.60
CA PRO A 64 -8.97 7.27 6.09
C PRO A 64 -9.05 7.41 7.60
N ASP A 65 -9.69 6.45 8.27
CA ASP A 65 -9.95 6.45 9.72
C ASP A 65 -8.96 5.57 10.50
N ASP A 66 -7.92 5.04 9.83
CA ASP A 66 -6.84 4.31 10.51
C ASP A 66 -5.97 5.27 11.33
N GLU A 67 -5.48 4.79 12.47
CA GLU A 67 -4.63 5.53 13.41
C GLU A 67 -3.22 4.90 13.48
N PRO A 68 -2.14 5.69 13.67
CA PRO A 68 -2.11 7.13 13.94
C PRO A 68 -2.20 8.03 12.68
N CYS A 69 -2.25 7.42 11.50
CA CYS A 69 -2.31 8.13 10.23
C CYS A 69 -3.25 7.35 9.29
N PRO A 70 -3.99 8.04 8.41
CA PRO A 70 -4.74 7.40 7.33
C PRO A 70 -3.89 6.38 6.60
N SER A 71 -4.45 5.23 6.26
CA SER A 71 -3.71 4.18 5.57
C SER A 71 -4.28 3.88 4.18
N ALA A 72 -3.46 3.27 3.33
CA ALA A 72 -3.85 2.82 2.01
C ALA A 72 -3.19 1.48 1.69
N LEU A 73 -3.92 0.67 0.94
CA LEU A 73 -3.36 -0.51 0.30
C LEU A 73 -3.04 -0.17 -1.15
N MET A 74 -1.77 -0.30 -1.50
CA MET A 74 -1.26 -0.07 -2.85
C MET A 74 -0.92 -1.40 -3.51
N LEU A 75 -1.35 -1.57 -4.75
CA LEU A 75 -0.92 -2.62 -5.66
C LEU A 75 0.20 -2.07 -6.54
N GLY A 76 1.37 -2.69 -6.49
CA GLY A 76 2.50 -2.42 -7.36
C GLY A 76 3.09 -3.71 -7.93
N PHE A 77 4.00 -3.58 -8.89
CA PHE A 77 4.64 -4.71 -9.56
C PHE A 77 6.16 -4.59 -9.46
N ILE A 78 6.82 -5.71 -9.16
CA ILE A 78 8.28 -5.85 -9.21
C ILE A 78 8.56 -6.99 -10.19
N GLY A 79 9.04 -6.64 -11.38
CA GLY A 79 9.01 -7.56 -12.52
C GLY A 79 7.57 -7.98 -12.83
N ASP A 80 7.35 -9.28 -13.01
CA ASP A 80 6.03 -9.86 -13.31
C ASP A 80 5.20 -10.18 -12.05
N HIS A 81 5.71 -9.85 -10.86
CA HIS A 81 5.09 -10.22 -9.60
C HIS A 81 4.32 -9.05 -8.99
N ALA A 82 3.06 -9.30 -8.66
CA ALA A 82 2.22 -8.36 -7.92
C ALA A 82 2.58 -8.32 -6.44
N TYR A 83 2.64 -7.10 -5.90
CA TYR A 83 2.87 -6.85 -4.48
C TYR A 83 1.85 -5.86 -3.93
N HIS A 84 1.33 -6.23 -2.77
CA HIS A 84 0.56 -5.39 -1.88
C HIS A 84 1.47 -4.70 -0.88
N VAL A 85 1.40 -3.37 -0.86
CA VAL A 85 2.11 -2.53 0.08
C VAL A 85 1.10 -1.77 0.92
N VAL A 86 1.15 -1.96 2.23
CA VAL A 86 0.31 -1.19 3.17
C VAL A 86 1.10 0.01 3.63
N LEU A 87 0.54 1.19 3.41
CA LEU A 87 1.15 2.48 3.66
C LEU A 87 0.34 3.25 4.70
N GLY A 88 0.99 3.74 5.75
CA GLY A 88 0.47 4.84 6.57
C GLY A 88 0.90 6.16 5.95
N ILE A 89 -0.05 7.05 5.66
CA ILE A 89 0.17 8.32 4.98
C ILE A 89 0.11 9.42 6.04
N CYS A 90 1.24 9.68 6.70
CA CYS A 90 1.34 10.72 7.73
C CYS A 90 1.59 12.11 7.11
N ASP A 91 1.67 13.14 7.94
CA ASP A 91 1.85 14.53 7.49
C ASP A 91 3.22 14.83 6.89
N ASP A 92 4.26 14.25 7.46
CA ASP A 92 5.65 14.49 7.11
C ASP A 92 6.35 13.27 6.51
N HIS A 93 5.77 12.07 6.58
CA HIS A 93 6.38 10.85 6.07
C HIS A 93 5.37 9.80 5.63
N LEU A 94 5.84 8.88 4.80
CA LEU A 94 5.17 7.62 4.49
C LEU A 94 5.70 6.53 5.43
N ARG A 95 4.81 5.77 6.06
CA ARG A 95 5.18 4.59 6.85
C ARG A 95 4.85 3.33 6.07
N VAL A 96 5.87 2.54 5.71
CA VAL A 96 5.67 1.22 5.10
C VAL A 96 5.41 0.21 6.22
N ILE A 97 4.15 -0.20 6.34
CA ILE A 97 3.69 -1.11 7.40
C ILE A 97 4.02 -2.55 7.05
N THR A 98 3.75 -2.97 5.81
CA THR A 98 4.09 -4.30 5.32
C THR A 98 4.14 -4.33 3.78
N ALA A 99 4.81 -5.35 3.24
CA ALA A 99 4.81 -5.70 1.83
C ALA A 99 4.61 -7.23 1.68
N TYR A 100 3.65 -7.65 0.87
CA TYR A 100 3.31 -9.06 0.67
C TYR A 100 2.76 -9.31 -0.74
N MET A 101 2.85 -10.56 -1.21
CA MET A 101 2.17 -10.96 -2.45
C MET A 101 0.69 -11.26 -2.14
N PRO A 102 -0.27 -10.87 -3.00
CA PRO A 102 -1.65 -11.30 -2.86
C PRO A 102 -1.73 -12.83 -2.85
N ASP A 103 -2.61 -13.37 -2.01
CA ASP A 103 -2.90 -14.79 -1.93
C ASP A 103 -4.34 -15.09 -2.37
N ASP A 104 -4.55 -16.30 -2.90
CA ASP A 104 -5.84 -16.69 -3.48
C ASP A 104 -6.95 -16.89 -2.43
N GLU A 105 -6.58 -17.00 -1.14
CA GLU A 105 -7.53 -17.13 -0.03
C GLU A 105 -8.23 -15.81 0.25
N HIS A 106 -7.52 -14.68 0.13
CA HIS A 106 -8.04 -13.34 0.42
C HIS A 106 -8.41 -12.55 -0.82
N TRP A 107 -7.93 -12.94 -2.00
CA TRP A 107 -8.01 -12.15 -3.23
C TRP A 107 -8.56 -12.98 -4.40
N ILE A 108 -9.44 -12.36 -5.21
CA ILE A 108 -9.95 -12.95 -6.47
C ILE A 108 -8.88 -12.82 -7.56
N ASP A 109 -8.26 -11.66 -7.61
CA ASP A 109 -7.11 -11.29 -8.42
C ASP A 109 -6.22 -10.35 -7.60
N ALA A 110 -5.10 -9.88 -8.13
CA ALA A 110 -4.19 -9.00 -7.41
C ALA A 110 -4.80 -7.66 -6.96
N ARG A 111 -6.02 -7.30 -7.35
CA ARG A 111 -6.69 -6.03 -7.05
C ARG A 111 -7.95 -6.19 -6.21
N THR A 112 -8.67 -7.31 -6.33
CA THR A 112 -10.04 -7.46 -5.83
C THR A 112 -10.10 -8.37 -4.61
N ARG A 113 -10.38 -7.80 -3.44
CA ARG A 113 -10.48 -8.57 -2.19
C ARG A 113 -11.75 -9.43 -2.19
N ARG A 114 -11.64 -10.67 -1.71
CA ARG A 114 -12.80 -11.54 -1.47
C ARG A 114 -13.62 -11.01 -0.30
N GLU A 115 -14.94 -11.07 -0.44
CA GLU A 115 -15.85 -10.79 0.67
C GLU A 115 -15.68 -11.88 1.74
N LYS A 116 -15.54 -11.45 3.01
CA LYS A 116 -15.59 -12.38 4.13
C LYS A 116 -17.03 -12.88 4.27
N LYS A 117 -17.24 -14.18 4.11
CA LYS A 117 -18.51 -14.83 4.48
C LYS A 117 -18.73 -14.77 5.99
#